data_AF-A0AA38NCR7-F1
#
_entry.id   AF-A0AA38NCR7-F1
#
_cell.length_a   1.000
_cell.length_b   1.000
_cell.length_c   1.000
_cell.angle_alpha   90.00
_cell.angle_beta   90.00
_cell.angle_gamma   90.00
#
_symmetry.space_group_name_H-M   'P 1'
#
loop_
_entity.id
_entity.type
_entity.pdbx_description
1 polymer ?
#
loop_
_entity_poly.entity_id
_entity_poly.type
_entity_poly.pdbx_seq_one_letter_code
_entity_poly.pdbx_strand_id
1 'polypeptide(L)'
;MSTYSYQRVHQDKKNQPLAVYRSPDNSARENDVDWQEERVVKFEQSVSTSKLETALKKMSKQAAQYEFQMKELESQLSQSLSNFRAIDSLFKEASTGIKRNYKRAERALHSQIPAIETSLDESSNTLSELAQTLPKIRTQAKDIRVVYDSGREKAQSLVMDLTWLNTSFHERWRRTIFMPNPPVSGRWKAFMRFLFTISFLLCCTVVWVGLGGAYRAYRHKLVWGERLMS
;
A
#
# COMPACT_ATOMS: atom_id res chain seq x y z
N MET A 1 14.66 7.67 2.04
CA MET A 1 15.59 6.97 1.12
C MET A 1 14.75 6.09 0.19
N SER A 2 14.24 6.66 -0.90
CA SER A 2 13.68 5.93 -2.05
C SER A 2 13.52 6.94 -3.19
N THR A 3 14.56 7.07 -3.99
CA THR A 3 14.61 7.96 -5.14
C THR A 3 13.97 7.27 -6.34
N TYR A 4 12.75 7.64 -6.69
CA TYR A 4 12.14 7.22 -7.95
C TYR A 4 12.59 8.17 -9.06
N SER A 5 13.53 7.67 -9.86
CA SER A 5 14.03 8.28 -11.09
C SER A 5 12.94 8.23 -12.16
N TYR A 6 12.31 9.37 -12.43
CA TYR A 6 11.46 9.55 -13.61
C TYR A 6 12.34 9.60 -14.86
N GLN A 7 12.39 8.48 -15.57
CA GLN A 7 13.10 8.33 -16.83
C GLN A 7 12.34 9.08 -17.93
N ARG A 8 12.79 10.31 -18.18
CA ARG A 8 12.38 11.19 -19.27
C ARG A 8 12.77 10.55 -20.61
N VAL A 9 11.82 9.88 -21.27
CA VAL A 9 12.00 9.43 -22.66
C VAL A 9 11.83 10.65 -23.57
N HIS A 10 12.95 11.29 -23.86
CA HIS A 10 13.12 12.09 -25.06
C HIS A 10 12.93 11.17 -26.27
N GLN A 11 11.85 11.36 -27.01
CA GLN A 11 11.82 10.97 -28.43
C GLN A 11 11.93 12.23 -29.27
N ASP A 12 13.19 12.58 -29.50
CA ASP A 12 13.68 13.41 -30.59
C ASP A 12 13.27 12.76 -31.92
N LYS A 13 12.13 13.18 -32.49
CA LYS A 13 11.82 12.96 -33.90
C LYS A 13 12.06 14.25 -34.67
N LYS A 14 13.34 14.42 -34.99
CA LYS A 14 13.87 15.28 -36.03
C LYS A 14 12.99 15.23 -37.29
N ASN A 15 12.54 16.41 -37.70
CA ASN A 15 12.58 16.92 -39.07
C ASN A 15 12.74 15.85 -40.17
N GLN A 16 11.62 15.45 -40.76
CA GLN A 16 11.60 15.06 -42.16
C GLN A 16 10.73 16.06 -42.92
N PRO A 17 11.29 16.83 -43.87
CA PRO A 17 10.49 17.61 -44.79
C PRO A 17 9.74 16.63 -45.71
N LEU A 18 8.41 16.68 -45.65
CA LEU A 18 7.56 15.95 -46.58
C LEU A 18 7.87 16.42 -48.00
N ALA A 19 8.26 15.45 -48.82
CA ALA A 19 8.55 15.60 -50.23
C ALA A 19 7.40 16.33 -50.92
N VAL A 20 7.76 17.44 -51.57
CA VAL A 20 6.99 18.11 -52.61
C VAL A 20 6.68 17.05 -53.68
N TYR A 21 5.42 16.63 -53.76
CA TYR A 21 4.95 15.79 -54.85
C TYR A 21 5.01 16.63 -56.13
N ARG A 22 6.03 16.35 -56.93
CA ARG A 22 6.25 16.92 -58.25
C ARG A 22 5.09 16.51 -59.14
N SER A 23 4.30 17.51 -59.53
CA SER A 23 3.32 17.43 -60.60
C SER A 23 3.94 16.78 -61.84
N PRO A 24 3.36 15.72 -62.42
CA PRO A 24 3.68 15.37 -63.78
C PRO A 24 3.02 16.40 -64.70
N ASP A 25 3.83 17.38 -65.14
CA ASP A 25 3.60 18.14 -66.36
C ASP A 25 3.52 17.15 -67.53
N ASN A 26 2.32 16.61 -67.79
CA ASN A 26 2.04 15.94 -69.03
C ASN A 26 1.69 17.01 -70.06
N SER A 27 2.74 17.44 -70.74
CA SER A 27 2.72 18.14 -72.02
C SER A 27 1.74 17.43 -72.97
N ALA A 28 0.52 17.95 -73.04
CA ALA A 28 -0.40 17.67 -74.12
C ALA A 28 0.25 18.22 -75.38
N ARG A 29 0.90 17.29 -76.10
CA ARG A 29 1.50 17.48 -77.40
C ARG A 29 0.39 17.83 -78.38
N GLU A 30 0.29 19.11 -78.62
CA GLU A 30 -0.30 19.76 -79.78
C GLU A 30 0.21 19.04 -81.04
N ASN A 31 -0.64 18.20 -81.61
CA ASN A 31 -0.47 17.72 -82.97
C ASN A 31 -1.45 18.52 -83.82
N ASP A 32 -0.92 19.59 -84.42
CA ASP A 32 -1.45 20.21 -85.61
C ASP A 32 -1.77 19.12 -86.64
N VAL A 33 -3.06 18.90 -86.88
CA VAL A 33 -3.53 18.15 -88.03
C VAL A 33 -3.69 19.16 -89.16
N ASP A 34 -2.61 19.29 -89.92
CA ASP A 34 -2.54 19.97 -91.20
C ASP A 34 -3.55 19.33 -92.16
N TRP A 35 -4.59 20.08 -92.51
CA TRP A 35 -5.55 19.70 -93.55
C TRP A 35 -4.91 19.93 -94.92
N GLN A 36 -3.98 19.04 -95.30
CA GLN A 36 -3.52 18.94 -96.68
C GLN A 36 -4.59 18.25 -97.53
N GLU A 37 -5.35 19.12 -98.17
CA GLU A 37 -6.16 18.93 -99.35
C GLU A 37 -5.36 18.24 -100.46
N GLU A 38 -5.40 16.90 -100.53
CA GLU A 38 -4.76 16.15 -101.62
C GLU A 38 -5.72 15.21 -102.35
N ARG A 39 -6.20 15.74 -103.48
CA ARG A 39 -6.44 15.10 -104.77
C ARG A 39 -7.19 13.77 -104.77
N VAL A 40 -8.43 13.91 -105.26
CA VAL A 40 -9.19 12.90 -106.00
C VAL A 40 -8.32 12.28 -107.10
N VAL A 41 -7.61 11.20 -106.78
CA VAL A 41 -7.04 10.28 -107.77
C VAL A 41 -7.89 9.02 -107.76
N LYS A 42 -8.67 8.88 -108.84
CA LYS A 42 -9.57 7.78 -109.13
C LYS A 42 -8.75 6.53 -109.46
N PHE A 43 -8.23 5.85 -108.44
CA PHE A 43 -7.66 4.52 -108.59
C PHE A 43 -8.78 3.48 -108.44
N GLU A 44 -9.38 3.08 -109.56
CA GLU A 44 -10.02 1.76 -109.68
C GLU A 44 -8.92 0.67 -109.69
N GLN A 45 -8.24 0.53 -108.56
CA GLN A 45 -7.45 -0.65 -108.26
C GLN A 45 -8.40 -1.56 -107.47
N SER A 46 -8.84 -2.65 -108.09
CA SER A 46 -9.60 -3.70 -107.42
C SER A 46 -8.74 -4.25 -106.28
N VAL A 47 -8.91 -3.67 -105.09
CA VAL A 47 -8.32 -4.16 -103.84
C VAL A 47 -8.72 -5.62 -103.75
N SER A 48 -7.76 -6.53 -103.86
CA SER A 48 -8.08 -7.95 -103.74
C SER A 48 -8.68 -8.14 -102.35
N THR A 49 -9.93 -8.58 -102.33
CA THR A 49 -10.77 -8.74 -101.12
C THR A 49 -10.05 -9.48 -100.01
N SER A 50 -9.12 -10.38 -100.36
CA SER A 50 -8.22 -11.10 -99.46
C SER A 50 -7.29 -10.22 -98.60
N LYS A 51 -6.67 -9.16 -99.14
CA LYS A 51 -5.76 -8.29 -98.36
C LYS A 51 -6.54 -7.47 -97.34
N LEU A 52 -7.72 -6.98 -97.74
CA LEU A 52 -8.61 -6.24 -96.86
C LEU A 52 -9.15 -7.13 -95.73
N GLU A 53 -9.54 -8.37 -96.02
CA GLU A 53 -9.91 -9.35 -94.99
C GLU A 53 -8.77 -9.62 -94.00
N THR A 54 -7.53 -9.75 -94.46
CA THR A 54 -6.39 -9.97 -93.55
C THR A 54 -6.10 -8.74 -92.68
N ALA A 55 -6.24 -7.53 -93.23
CA ALA A 55 -6.10 -6.29 -92.47
C ALA A 55 -7.23 -6.15 -91.44
N LEU A 56 -8.48 -6.44 -91.82
CA LEU A 56 -9.64 -6.38 -90.94
C LEU A 56 -9.54 -7.42 -89.82
N LYS A 57 -9.07 -8.64 -90.11
CA LYS A 57 -8.76 -9.65 -89.07
C LYS A 57 -7.66 -9.19 -88.11
N LYS A 58 -6.59 -8.56 -88.61
CA LYS A 58 -5.51 -8.02 -87.76
C LYS A 58 -6.01 -6.86 -86.90
N MET A 59 -6.74 -5.92 -87.49
CA MET A 59 -7.32 -4.78 -86.78
C MET A 59 -8.34 -5.24 -85.74
N SER A 60 -9.21 -6.21 -86.07
CA SER A 60 -10.15 -6.82 -85.13
C SER A 60 -9.44 -7.49 -83.96
N LYS A 61 -8.38 -8.27 -84.22
CA LYS A 61 -7.56 -8.88 -83.16
C LYS A 61 -6.89 -7.84 -82.27
N GLN A 62 -6.35 -6.78 -82.87
CA GLN A 62 -5.71 -5.70 -82.15
C GLN A 62 -6.72 -4.89 -81.33
N ALA A 63 -7.91 -4.62 -81.88
CA ALA A 63 -9.01 -3.97 -81.16
C ALA A 63 -9.46 -4.82 -79.96
N ALA A 64 -9.59 -6.13 -80.12
CA ALA A 64 -9.91 -7.04 -79.01
C ALA A 64 -8.82 -7.06 -77.92
N GLN A 65 -7.53 -6.98 -78.31
CA GLN A 65 -6.43 -6.85 -77.35
C GLN A 65 -6.47 -5.54 -76.58
N TYR A 66 -6.74 -4.42 -77.25
CA TYR A 66 -6.90 -3.14 -76.57
C TYR A 66 -8.12 -3.12 -75.66
N GLU A 67 -9.24 -3.73 -76.06
CA GLU A 67 -10.41 -3.87 -75.20
C GLU A 67 -10.07 -4.66 -73.92
N PHE A 68 -9.32 -5.75 -74.03
CA PHE A 68 -8.88 -6.53 -72.88
C PHE A 68 -7.95 -5.73 -71.96
N GLN A 69 -6.95 -5.04 -72.51
CA GLN A 69 -6.05 -4.19 -71.73
C GLN A 69 -6.80 -3.04 -71.05
N MET A 70 -7.78 -2.45 -71.73
CA MET A 70 -8.58 -1.36 -71.17
C MET A 70 -9.45 -1.85 -70.02
N LYS A 71 -10.06 -3.04 -70.14
CA LYS A 71 -10.82 -3.67 -69.03
C LYS A 71 -9.92 -4.03 -67.84
N GLU A 72 -8.70 -4.48 -68.08
CA GLU A 72 -7.75 -4.76 -67.00
C GLU A 72 -7.31 -3.48 -66.28
N LEU A 73 -7.03 -2.40 -67.00
CA LEU A 73 -6.73 -1.11 -66.40
C LEU A 73 -7.92 -0.55 -65.62
N GLU A 74 -9.14 -0.71 -66.14
CA GLU A 74 -10.37 -0.34 -65.45
C GLU A 74 -10.55 -1.13 -64.14
N SER A 75 -10.28 -2.45 -64.16
CA SER A 75 -10.37 -3.30 -62.97
C SER A 75 -9.35 -2.88 -61.89
N GLN A 76 -8.10 -2.64 -62.28
CA GLN A 76 -7.03 -2.18 -61.39
C GLN A 76 -7.32 -0.79 -60.83
N LEU A 77 -7.85 0.12 -61.65
CA LEU A 77 -8.22 1.46 -61.21
C LEU A 77 -9.39 1.40 -60.21
N SER A 78 -10.41 0.59 -60.49
CA SER A 78 -11.53 0.35 -59.57
C SER A 78 -11.05 -0.23 -58.23
N GLN A 79 -10.15 -1.21 -58.27
CA GLN A 79 -9.56 -1.79 -57.07
C GLN A 79 -8.72 -0.78 -56.28
N SER A 80 -7.88 0.02 -56.95
CA SER A 80 -7.05 1.04 -56.30
C SER A 80 -7.90 2.17 -55.68
N LEU A 81 -8.97 2.61 -56.34
CA LEU A 81 -9.92 3.59 -55.79
C LEU A 81 -10.68 3.02 -54.59
N SER A 82 -11.07 1.74 -54.63
CA SER A 82 -11.67 1.06 -53.49
C SER A 82 -10.71 1.00 -52.29
N ASN A 83 -9.45 0.61 -52.53
CA ASN A 83 -8.41 0.58 -51.50
C ASN A 83 -8.13 1.97 -50.92
N PHE A 84 -8.05 3.00 -51.77
CA PHE A 84 -7.86 4.38 -51.32
C PHE A 84 -9.03 4.85 -50.44
N ARG A 85 -10.26 4.51 -50.82
CA ARG A 85 -11.44 4.82 -50.02
C ARG A 85 -11.41 4.14 -48.64
N ALA A 86 -10.97 2.89 -48.58
CA ALA A 86 -10.79 2.17 -47.31
C ALA A 86 -9.70 2.81 -46.42
N ILE A 87 -8.60 3.26 -47.03
CA ILE A 87 -7.54 3.96 -46.31
C ILE A 87 -8.03 5.32 -45.78
N ASP A 88 -8.77 6.08 -46.58
CA ASP A 88 -9.35 7.36 -46.15
C ASP A 88 -10.36 7.20 -45.00
N SER A 89 -11.17 6.13 -45.02
CA SER A 89 -12.08 5.86 -43.89
C SER A 89 -11.32 5.50 -42.61
N LEU A 90 -10.28 4.68 -42.70
CA LEU A 90 -9.41 4.36 -41.55
C LEU A 90 -8.68 5.59 -41.03
N PHE A 91 -8.18 6.46 -41.91
CA PHE A 91 -7.51 7.69 -41.52
C PHE A 91 -8.46 8.65 -40.79
N LYS A 92 -9.68 8.80 -41.30
CA LYS A 92 -10.73 9.59 -40.64
C LYS A 92 -11.08 9.02 -39.28
N GLU A 93 -11.23 7.71 -39.16
CA GLU A 93 -11.49 7.06 -37.88
C GLU A 93 -10.35 7.30 -36.89
N ALA A 94 -9.10 7.04 -37.28
CA ALA A 94 -7.92 7.25 -36.45
C ALA A 94 -7.79 8.72 -36.01
N SER A 95 -7.98 9.67 -36.92
CA SER A 95 -7.94 11.10 -36.63
C SER A 95 -9.02 11.51 -35.62
N THR A 96 -10.26 11.01 -35.79
CA THR A 96 -11.33 11.28 -34.81
C THR A 96 -11.05 10.62 -33.46
N GLY A 97 -10.44 9.43 -33.44
CA GLY A 97 -10.00 8.74 -32.23
C GLY A 97 -8.95 9.54 -31.46
N ILE A 98 -7.90 9.99 -32.16
CA ILE A 98 -6.85 10.84 -31.59
C ILE A 98 -7.44 12.14 -31.03
N LYS A 99 -8.31 12.82 -31.79
CA LYS A 99 -8.94 14.07 -31.35
C LYS A 99 -9.82 13.87 -30.10
N ARG A 100 -10.53 12.75 -29.99
CA ARG A 100 -11.33 12.41 -28.80
C ARG A 100 -10.44 12.10 -27.59
N ASN A 101 -9.37 11.33 -27.78
CA ASN A 101 -8.44 10.98 -26.72
C ASN A 101 -7.69 12.22 -26.22
N TYR A 102 -7.23 13.08 -27.12
CA TYR A 102 -6.64 14.37 -26.76
C TYR A 102 -7.58 15.19 -25.88
N LYS A 103 -8.85 15.36 -26.27
CA LYS A 103 -9.86 16.08 -25.46
C LYS A 103 -10.15 15.41 -24.10
N ARG A 104 -9.98 14.09 -23.97
CA ARG A 104 -10.13 13.40 -22.68
C ARG A 104 -8.90 13.61 -21.81
N ALA A 105 -7.70 13.49 -22.37
CA ALA A 105 -6.44 13.76 -21.69
C ALA A 105 -6.39 15.21 -21.20
N GLU A 106 -6.78 16.17 -22.04
CA GLU A 106 -6.85 17.59 -21.68
C GLU A 106 -7.82 17.84 -20.52
N ARG A 107 -9.00 17.22 -20.55
CA ARG A 107 -9.94 17.31 -19.43
C ARG A 107 -9.39 16.69 -18.15
N ALA A 108 -8.77 15.51 -18.24
CA ALA A 108 -8.15 14.88 -17.09
C ALA A 108 -7.03 15.76 -16.51
N LEU A 109 -6.23 16.38 -17.37
CA LEU A 109 -5.16 17.28 -16.98
C LEU A 109 -5.68 18.53 -16.27
N HIS A 110 -6.76 19.15 -16.76
CA HIS A 110 -7.29 20.38 -16.16
C HIS A 110 -8.27 20.15 -15.01
N SER A 111 -8.92 18.99 -14.91
CA SER A 111 -9.91 18.73 -13.86
C SER A 111 -9.45 17.71 -12.83
N GLN A 112 -8.88 16.58 -13.26
CA GLN A 112 -8.56 15.48 -12.35
C GLN A 112 -7.24 15.73 -11.63
N ILE A 113 -6.21 16.24 -12.33
CA ILE A 113 -4.91 16.50 -11.69
C ILE A 113 -5.04 17.52 -10.55
N PRO A 114 -5.70 18.69 -10.72
CA PRO A 114 -5.85 19.64 -9.62
C PRO A 114 -6.69 19.08 -8.47
N ALA A 115 -7.73 18.30 -8.75
CA ALA A 115 -8.52 17.65 -7.70
C ALA A 115 -7.67 16.67 -6.87
N ILE A 116 -6.81 15.87 -7.53
CA ILE A 116 -5.88 14.97 -6.86
C ILE A 116 -4.85 15.75 -6.03
N GLU A 117 -4.31 16.85 -6.58
CA GLU A 117 -3.36 17.72 -5.89
C GLU A 117 -3.97 18.32 -4.62
N THR A 118 -5.17 18.89 -4.72
CA THR A 118 -5.88 19.44 -3.55
C THR A 118 -6.18 18.38 -2.48
N SER A 119 -6.59 17.17 -2.87
CA SER A 119 -6.83 16.07 -1.93
C SER A 119 -5.54 15.58 -1.26
N LEU A 120 -4.43 15.59 -2.00
CA LEU A 120 -3.11 15.24 -1.45
C LEU A 120 -2.63 16.29 -0.46
N ASP A 121 -2.82 17.58 -0.76
CA ASP A 121 -2.50 18.68 0.14
C ASP A 121 -3.35 18.63 1.42
N GLU A 122 -4.65 18.36 1.31
CA GLU A 122 -5.52 18.16 2.48
C GLU A 122 -5.05 16.98 3.34
N SER A 123 -4.70 15.87 2.71
CA SER A 123 -4.16 14.69 3.40
C SER A 123 -2.81 14.99 4.07
N SER A 124 -1.95 15.77 3.43
CA SER A 124 -0.67 16.21 3.99
C SER A 124 -0.87 17.10 5.22
N ASN A 125 -1.82 18.03 5.15
CA ASN A 125 -2.17 18.92 6.25
C ASN A 125 -2.74 18.16 7.44
N THR A 126 -3.66 17.22 7.22
CA THR A 126 -4.23 16.38 8.29
C THR A 126 -3.18 15.48 8.94
N LEU A 127 -2.24 14.92 8.17
CA LEU A 127 -1.11 14.15 8.70
C LEU A 127 -0.16 15.04 9.52
N SER A 128 0.09 16.27 9.09
CA SER A 128 0.90 17.24 9.83
C SER A 128 0.24 17.62 11.17
N GLU A 129 -1.07 17.86 11.16
CA GLU A 129 -1.83 18.12 12.39
C GLU A 129 -1.80 16.91 13.33
N LEU A 130 -1.98 15.70 12.79
CA LEU A 130 -1.90 14.48 13.59
C LEU A 130 -0.51 14.29 14.20
N ALA A 131 0.55 14.57 13.42
CA ALA A 131 1.93 14.52 13.91
C ALA A 131 2.20 15.53 15.03
N GLN A 132 1.52 16.68 15.05
CA GLN A 132 1.63 17.68 16.11
C GLN A 132 0.78 17.34 17.35
N THR A 133 -0.36 16.67 17.17
CA THR A 133 -1.28 16.33 18.27
C THR A 133 -0.88 15.05 19.01
N LEU A 134 -0.31 14.06 18.32
CA LEU A 134 0.07 12.77 18.90
C LEU A 134 1.06 12.87 20.07
N PRO A 135 2.09 13.74 20.04
CA PRO A 135 2.97 13.96 21.20
C PRO A 135 2.23 14.53 22.41
N LYS A 136 1.25 15.42 22.20
CA LYS A 136 0.44 16.01 23.27
C LYS A 136 -0.44 14.95 23.94
N ILE A 137 -1.07 14.08 23.16
CA ILE A 137 -1.85 12.96 23.70
C ILE A 137 -0.93 11.99 24.45
N ARG A 138 0.27 11.73 23.92
CA ARG A 138 1.26 10.86 24.59
C ARG A 138 1.72 11.43 25.94
N THR A 139 1.95 12.74 26.04
CA THR A 139 2.32 13.37 27.31
C THR A 139 1.16 13.33 28.30
N GLN A 140 -0.07 13.60 27.85
CA GLN A 140 -1.27 13.48 28.69
C GLN A 140 -1.49 12.06 29.20
N ALA A 141 -1.35 11.04 28.34
CA ALA A 141 -1.47 9.64 28.75
C ALA A 141 -0.37 9.23 29.75
N LYS A 142 0.85 9.76 29.58
CA LYS A 142 1.94 9.55 30.54
C LYS A 142 1.61 10.18 31.90
N ASP A 143 1.05 11.39 31.92
CA ASP A 143 0.66 12.08 33.15
C ASP A 143 -0.46 11.34 33.89
N ILE A 144 -1.52 10.94 33.16
CA ILE A 144 -2.62 10.12 33.72
C ILE A 144 -2.07 8.82 34.32
N ARG A 145 -1.11 8.17 33.65
CA ARG A 145 -0.48 6.96 34.17
C ARG A 145 0.25 7.22 35.48
N VAL A 146 1.00 8.31 35.60
CA VAL A 146 1.69 8.67 36.84
C VAL A 146 0.69 8.90 37.97
N VAL A 147 -0.40 9.63 37.71
CA VAL A 147 -1.47 9.85 38.70
C VAL A 147 -2.13 8.52 39.10
N TYR A 148 -2.45 7.66 38.15
CA TYR A 148 -3.03 6.34 38.40
C TYR A 148 -2.12 5.45 39.23
N ASP A 149 -0.83 5.36 38.88
CA ASP A 149 0.16 4.55 39.60
C ASP A 149 0.31 5.07 41.05
N SER A 150 0.35 6.39 41.25
CA SER A 150 0.39 6.98 42.60
C SER A 150 -0.89 6.69 43.41
N GLY A 151 -2.05 6.70 42.77
CA GLY A 151 -3.33 6.36 43.40
C GLY A 151 -3.38 4.87 43.79
N ARG A 152 -2.84 4.01 42.94
CA ARG A 152 -2.73 2.57 43.19
C ARG A 152 -1.80 2.27 44.36
N GLU A 153 -0.64 2.92 44.44
CA GLU A 153 0.29 2.79 45.57
C GLU A 153 -0.37 3.22 46.88
N LYS A 154 -1.08 4.35 46.90
CA LYS A 154 -1.85 4.81 48.07
C LYS A 154 -2.96 3.84 48.46
N ALA A 155 -3.68 3.27 47.49
CA ALA A 155 -4.70 2.27 47.78
C ALA A 155 -4.09 1.01 48.39
N GLN A 156 -2.93 0.56 47.88
CA GLN A 156 -2.20 -0.57 48.45
C GLN A 156 -1.73 -0.29 49.87
N SER A 157 -1.18 0.91 50.14
CA SER A 157 -0.77 1.28 51.50
C SER A 157 -1.96 1.31 52.45
N LEU A 158 -3.10 1.89 52.03
CA LEU A 158 -4.32 1.89 52.82
C LEU A 158 -4.88 0.49 53.07
N VAL A 159 -4.86 -0.39 52.05
CA VAL A 159 -5.27 -1.79 52.24
C VAL A 159 -4.33 -2.50 53.20
N MET A 160 -3.02 -2.27 53.13
CA MET A 160 -2.08 -2.82 54.11
C MET A 160 -2.34 -2.29 55.52
N ASP A 161 -2.63 -1.00 55.66
CA ASP A 161 -2.95 -0.38 56.95
C ASP A 161 -4.27 -0.91 57.52
N LEU A 162 -5.29 -1.06 56.67
CA LEU A 162 -6.62 -1.51 57.05
C LEU A 162 -6.65 -3.02 57.36
N THR A 163 -5.90 -3.82 56.58
CA THR A 163 -5.69 -5.24 56.90
C THR A 163 -4.94 -5.39 58.23
N TRP A 164 -3.91 -4.58 58.48
CA TRP A 164 -3.24 -4.52 59.78
C TRP A 164 -4.22 -4.14 60.90
N LEU A 165 -5.03 -3.10 60.71
CA LEU A 165 -6.07 -2.66 61.63
C LEU A 165 -7.26 -3.62 61.79
N ASN A 166 -7.41 -4.60 60.90
CA ASN A 166 -8.44 -5.63 61.02
C ASN A 166 -7.92 -6.94 61.65
N THR A 167 -6.60 -7.21 61.61
CA THR A 167 -6.05 -8.41 62.25
C THR A 167 -6.37 -8.46 63.74
N SER A 168 -6.66 -9.64 64.28
CA SER A 168 -7.00 -9.81 65.69
C SER A 168 -5.83 -9.39 66.60
N PHE A 169 -6.13 -8.93 67.83
CA PHE A 169 -5.10 -8.46 68.77
C PHE A 169 -4.01 -9.51 69.02
N HIS A 170 -4.39 -10.78 69.16
CA HIS A 170 -3.45 -11.89 69.38
C HIS A 170 -2.53 -12.12 68.18
N GLU A 171 -3.05 -12.04 66.95
CA GLU A 171 -2.25 -12.15 65.73
C GLU A 171 -1.29 -10.97 65.56
N ARG A 172 -1.72 -9.74 65.88
CA ARG A 172 -0.84 -8.55 65.90
C ARG A 172 0.28 -8.71 66.91
N TRP A 173 -0.03 -9.16 68.12
CA TRP A 173 0.96 -9.38 69.16
C TRP A 173 1.99 -10.41 68.74
N ARG A 174 1.54 -11.57 68.22
CA ARG A 174 2.43 -12.61 67.68
C ARG A 174 3.31 -12.07 66.54
N ARG A 175 2.72 -11.38 65.57
CA ARG A 175 3.48 -10.78 64.46
C ARG A 175 4.50 -9.75 64.93
N THR A 176 4.19 -8.97 65.95
CA THR A 176 5.11 -7.93 66.48
C THR A 176 6.35 -8.55 67.15
N ILE A 177 6.18 -9.68 67.82
CA ILE A 177 7.30 -10.40 68.46
C ILE A 177 8.18 -11.06 67.41
N PHE A 178 7.57 -11.80 66.46
CA PHE A 178 8.31 -12.66 65.53
C PHE A 178 8.74 -12.00 64.22
N MET A 179 8.12 -10.90 63.76
CA MET A 179 8.57 -10.22 62.54
C MET A 179 9.64 -9.16 62.83
N PRO A 180 10.67 -9.03 61.96
CA PRO A 180 11.75 -8.07 62.16
C PRO A 180 11.29 -6.62 61.96
N ASN A 181 10.37 -6.35 61.03
CA ASN A 181 9.91 -4.99 60.69
C ASN A 181 8.37 -4.87 60.74
N PRO A 182 7.76 -4.86 61.93
CA PRO A 182 6.34 -4.56 62.07
C PRO A 182 6.07 -3.05 61.92
N PRO A 183 4.91 -2.63 61.39
CA PRO A 183 4.52 -1.22 61.22
C PRO A 183 4.03 -0.61 62.55
N VAL A 184 4.82 -0.72 63.61
CA VAL A 184 4.52 -0.14 64.93
C VAL A 184 5.70 0.70 65.39
N SER A 185 5.43 1.66 66.30
CA SER A 185 6.49 2.49 66.87
C SER A 185 7.57 1.62 67.52
N GLY A 186 8.85 1.95 67.29
CA GLY A 186 9.96 1.15 67.80
C GLY A 186 9.95 0.98 69.32
N ARG A 187 9.38 1.97 70.04
CA ARG A 187 9.20 1.92 71.50
C ARG A 187 8.21 0.84 71.93
N TRP A 188 7.08 0.71 71.24
CA TRP A 188 6.09 -0.33 71.51
C TRP A 188 6.63 -1.72 71.18
N LYS A 189 7.39 -1.84 70.09
CA LYS A 189 8.09 -3.09 69.72
C LYS A 189 9.06 -3.54 70.82
N ALA A 190 9.89 -2.63 71.31
CA ALA A 190 10.85 -2.93 72.39
C ALA A 190 10.11 -3.34 73.67
N PHE A 191 9.07 -2.60 74.04
CA PHE A 191 8.24 -2.90 75.20
C PHE A 191 7.59 -4.29 75.13
N MET A 192 6.96 -4.63 74.01
CA MET A 192 6.32 -5.93 73.81
C MET A 192 7.30 -7.09 73.84
N ARG A 193 8.48 -6.93 73.21
CA ARG A 193 9.54 -7.94 73.27
C ARG A 193 10.08 -8.12 74.68
N PHE A 194 10.26 -7.02 75.41
CA PHE A 194 10.72 -7.06 76.80
C PHE A 194 9.71 -7.78 77.72
N LEU A 195 8.42 -7.48 77.59
CA LEU A 195 7.36 -8.14 78.35
C LEU A 195 7.32 -9.65 78.05
N PHE A 196 7.47 -10.03 76.77
CA PHE A 196 7.58 -11.44 76.38
C PHE A 196 8.81 -12.11 77.01
N THR A 197 9.99 -11.48 76.99
CA THR A 197 11.20 -12.02 77.61
C THR A 197 11.06 -12.19 79.13
N ILE A 198 10.41 -11.25 79.82
CA ILE A 198 10.15 -11.37 81.26
C ILE A 198 9.22 -12.55 81.53
N SER A 199 8.11 -12.63 80.79
CA SER A 199 7.14 -13.73 80.95
C SER A 199 7.80 -15.10 80.69
N PHE A 200 8.63 -15.19 79.65
CA PHE A 200 9.39 -16.40 79.35
C PHE A 200 10.37 -16.76 80.47
N LEU A 201 11.12 -15.78 80.99
CA LEU A 201 12.03 -16.00 82.12
C LEU A 201 11.28 -16.46 83.38
N LEU A 202 10.14 -15.85 83.71
CA LEU A 202 9.29 -16.27 84.83
C LEU A 202 8.74 -17.69 84.64
N CYS A 203 8.34 -18.05 83.42
CA CYS A 203 7.90 -19.41 83.13
C CYS A 203 9.06 -20.41 83.28
N CYS A 204 10.24 -20.09 82.74
CA CYS A 204 11.44 -20.90 82.90
C CYS A 204 11.83 -21.07 84.37
N THR A 205 11.75 -20.03 85.21
CA THR A 205 12.07 -20.15 86.63
C THR A 205 11.04 -21.00 87.38
N VAL A 206 9.75 -20.86 87.10
CA VAL A 206 8.70 -21.70 87.70
C VAL A 206 8.88 -23.17 87.28
N VAL A 207 9.10 -23.44 86.00
CA VAL A 207 9.39 -24.79 85.50
C VAL A 207 10.65 -25.33 86.14
N TRP A 208 11.72 -24.54 86.26
CA TRP A 208 12.97 -24.95 86.91
C TRP A 208 12.78 -25.28 88.39
N VAL A 209 12.06 -24.45 89.14
CA VAL A 209 11.73 -24.71 90.55
C VAL A 209 10.83 -25.93 90.68
N GLY A 210 9.84 -26.08 89.80
CA GLY A 210 8.97 -27.25 89.76
C GLY A 210 9.71 -28.54 89.44
N LEU A 211 10.63 -28.50 88.47
CA LEU A 211 11.49 -29.63 88.09
C LEU A 211 12.47 -29.96 89.21
N GLY A 212 13.04 -28.95 89.87
CA GLY A 212 13.88 -29.13 91.06
C GLY A 212 13.10 -29.71 92.24
N GLY A 213 11.85 -29.28 92.44
CA GLY A 213 10.94 -29.83 93.44
C GLY A 213 10.56 -31.28 93.15
N ALA A 214 10.21 -31.58 91.90
CA ALA A 214 9.90 -32.93 91.44
C ALA A 214 11.13 -33.86 91.54
N TYR A 215 12.30 -33.38 91.15
CA TYR A 215 13.57 -34.09 91.29
C TYR A 215 13.89 -34.39 92.76
N ARG A 216 13.68 -33.42 93.65
CA ARG A 216 13.84 -33.61 95.10
C ARG A 216 12.83 -34.62 95.65
N ALA A 217 11.56 -34.54 95.25
CA ALA A 217 10.53 -35.49 95.64
C ALA A 217 10.81 -36.91 95.13
N TYR A 218 11.28 -37.05 93.89
CA TYR A 218 11.72 -38.33 93.32
C TYR A 218 12.86 -38.93 94.12
N ARG A 219 13.87 -38.13 94.49
CA ARG A 219 14.99 -38.58 95.34
C ARG A 219 14.54 -39.03 96.73
N HIS A 220 13.58 -38.34 97.35
CA HIS A 220 13.08 -38.70 98.68
C HIS A 220 12.04 -39.83 98.67
N LYS A 221 11.29 -40.06 97.58
CA LYS A 221 10.34 -41.19 97.47
C LYS A 221 11.03 -42.54 97.34
N LEU A 222 12.28 -42.61 96.89
CA LEU A 222 13.07 -43.85 96.92
C LEU A 222 13.41 -44.29 98.35
N VAL A 223 13.38 -43.40 99.34
CA VAL A 223 13.67 -43.76 100.75
C VAL A 223 12.46 -44.41 101.44
N TRP A 224 11.24 -44.21 100.95
CA TRP A 224 10.03 -44.84 101.51
C TRP A 224 9.67 -46.18 100.86
N GLY A 225 10.32 -46.54 99.74
CA GLY A 225 10.10 -47.83 99.05
C GLY A 225 10.86 -49.02 99.68
N GLU A 226 11.95 -48.78 100.41
CA GLU A 226 12.75 -49.87 101.01
C GLU A 226 12.25 -50.31 102.40
N ARG A 227 11.21 -49.69 102.97
CA ARG A 227 10.71 -50.01 104.31
C ARG A 227 9.38 -50.77 104.36
N LEU A 228 8.91 -51.28 103.21
CA LEU A 228 7.71 -52.13 103.10
C LEU A 228 8.02 -53.57 102.65
N MET A 229 9.30 -53.94 102.51
CA MET A 229 9.73 -55.33 102.37
C MET A 229 10.84 -55.66 103.37
N SER A 230 10.46 -55.71 104.64
CA SER A 230 11.04 -56.59 105.66
C SER A 230 10.12 -56.63 106.87
#